data_AF-A0A1C4YDC5-F1
#
_entry.id   AF-A0A1C4YDC5-F1
#
_cell.length_a   1.000
_cell.length_b   1.000
_cell.length_c   1.000
_cell.angle_alpha   90.00
_cell.angle_beta   90.00
_cell.angle_gamma   90.00
#
_symmetry.space_group_name_H-M   'P 1'
#
loop_
_entity.id
_entity.type
_entity.pdbx_description
1 polymer ?
#
loop_
_entity_poly.entity_id
_entity_poly.type
_entity_poly.pdbx_seq_one_letter_code
_entity_poly.pdbx_strand_id
1 'polypeptide(L)'
;MPSHPAPTVPTHVLPHRTPAQLLAVARGGLAEAAQTRPDGLRYAAAHLAALRAAAALLAARARPAPARRNRITSVWVLLAGVAPELSEWATFFAAGAGKRAAAEAGIPRVVTAREADDLLRAAEQFVLVVETALGLTHQPALDGLAA
;
A
#
# COMPACT_ATOMS: atom_id res chain seq x y z
N MET A 1 44.19 7.45 14.39
CA MET A 1 43.06 7.14 13.47
C MET A 1 41.88 6.72 14.34
N PRO A 2 40.86 7.57 14.59
CA PRO A 2 39.69 7.13 15.34
C PRO A 2 38.72 6.39 14.42
N SER A 3 38.48 5.11 14.71
CA SER A 3 37.48 4.26 14.07
C SER A 3 36.07 4.73 14.47
N HIS A 4 35.27 5.23 13.52
CA HIS A 4 33.87 5.58 13.77
C HIS A 4 33.00 4.31 13.92
N PRO A 5 32.23 4.14 15.00
CA PRO A 5 31.25 3.06 15.09
C PRO A 5 30.02 3.38 14.24
N ALA A 6 29.54 2.37 13.51
CA ALA A 6 28.42 2.44 12.59
C ALA A 6 27.06 2.62 13.33
N PRO A 7 26.12 3.43 12.80
CA PRO A 7 24.85 3.70 13.49
C PRO A 7 23.82 2.58 13.28
N THR A 8 23.26 2.10 14.39
CA THR A 8 22.23 1.03 14.50
C THR A 8 20.88 1.61 14.94
N VAL A 9 19.76 0.94 14.62
CA VAL A 9 18.38 1.49 14.71
C VAL A 9 17.42 0.55 15.45
N PRO A 10 16.49 1.05 16.29
CA PRO A 10 15.59 0.22 17.09
C PRO A 10 14.34 -0.31 16.34
N THR A 11 13.90 -1.51 16.74
CA THR A 11 12.92 -2.41 16.10
C THR A 11 11.43 -2.18 16.40
N HIS A 12 11.06 -1.25 17.28
CA HIS A 12 9.69 -1.17 17.85
C HIS A 12 8.70 -0.27 17.08
N VAL A 13 9.07 0.27 15.91
CA VAL A 13 8.25 1.24 15.15
C VAL A 13 7.67 0.65 13.86
N LEU A 14 8.02 -0.60 13.51
CA LEU A 14 7.31 -1.30 12.45
C LEU A 14 5.97 -1.79 13.00
N PRO A 15 4.86 -1.74 12.23
CA PRO A 15 3.69 -2.54 12.57
C PRO A 15 4.18 -3.97 12.83
N HIS A 16 3.66 -4.66 13.86
CA HIS A 16 4.00 -6.05 14.20
C HIS A 16 3.69 -7.07 13.08
N ARG A 17 3.42 -6.60 11.85
CA ARG A 17 3.11 -7.37 10.67
C ARG A 17 4.26 -7.36 9.70
N THR A 18 4.68 -8.55 9.30
CA THR A 18 5.65 -8.73 8.22
C THR A 18 5.11 -8.16 6.90
N PRO A 19 5.98 -7.83 5.92
CA PRO A 19 5.54 -7.42 4.58
C PRO A 19 4.50 -8.36 3.97
N ALA A 20 4.66 -9.67 4.16
CA ALA A 20 3.70 -10.68 3.70
C ALA A 20 2.33 -10.55 4.38
N GLN A 21 2.28 -10.28 5.69
CA GLN A 21 1.02 -10.04 6.41
C GLN A 21 0.35 -8.74 5.95
N LEU A 22 1.11 -7.68 5.67
CA LEU A 22 0.56 -6.44 5.14
C LEU A 22 -0.06 -6.64 3.74
N LEU A 23 0.58 -7.44 2.89
CA LEU A 23 0.02 -7.83 1.59
C LEU A 23 -1.23 -8.70 1.73
N ALA A 24 -1.23 -9.68 2.64
CA ALA A 24 -2.41 -10.50 2.90
C ALA A 24 -3.62 -9.65 3.34
N VAL A 25 -3.39 -8.66 4.21
CA VAL A 25 -4.44 -7.71 4.62
C VAL A 25 -4.83 -6.77 3.46
N ALA A 26 -3.89 -6.37 2.60
CA ALA A 26 -4.20 -5.58 1.41
C ALA A 26 -5.14 -6.34 0.46
N ARG A 27 -4.82 -7.61 0.16
CA ARG A 27 -5.66 -8.49 -0.68
C ARG A 27 -7.05 -8.69 -0.07
N GLY A 28 -7.14 -9.00 1.22
CA GLY A 28 -8.42 -9.11 1.92
C GLY A 28 -9.24 -7.82 1.84
N GLY A 29 -8.58 -6.67 2.03
CA GLY A 29 -9.23 -5.36 1.91
C GLY A 29 -9.73 -5.03 0.49
N LEU A 30 -9.06 -5.52 -0.57
CA LEU A 30 -9.57 -5.40 -1.94
C LEU A 30 -10.81 -6.26 -2.17
N ALA A 31 -10.81 -7.50 -1.67
CA ALA A 31 -11.98 -8.37 -1.76
C ALA A 31 -13.19 -7.77 -1.01
N GLU A 32 -12.98 -7.19 0.17
CA GLU A 32 -14.02 -6.46 0.90
C GLU A 32 -14.48 -5.20 0.15
N ALA A 33 -13.55 -4.43 -0.43
CA ALA A 33 -13.87 -3.26 -1.22
C ALA A 33 -14.76 -3.62 -2.42
N ALA A 34 -14.45 -4.70 -3.14
CA ALA A 34 -15.26 -5.17 -4.26
C ALA A 34 -16.73 -5.42 -3.88
N GLN A 35 -16.98 -5.89 -2.66
CA GLN A 35 -18.33 -6.17 -2.15
C GLN A 35 -19.01 -4.95 -1.49
N THR A 36 -18.28 -3.85 -1.30
CA THR A 36 -18.77 -2.66 -0.61
C THR A 36 -19.69 -1.85 -1.52
N ARG A 37 -20.97 -1.70 -1.15
CA ARG A 37 -21.96 -1.00 -1.98
C ARG A 37 -21.81 0.52 -2.04
N PRO A 38 -21.55 1.26 -0.94
CA PRO A 38 -21.37 2.70 -1.03
C PRO A 38 -20.08 3.05 -1.78
N ASP A 39 -20.18 3.77 -2.89
CA ASP A 39 -19.05 4.09 -3.78
C ASP A 39 -17.90 4.79 -3.04
N GLY A 40 -18.23 5.72 -2.14
CA GLY A 40 -17.24 6.40 -1.31
C GLY A 40 -16.48 5.46 -0.38
N LEU A 41 -17.18 4.51 0.26
CA LEU A 41 -16.54 3.53 1.14
C LEU A 41 -15.71 2.52 0.33
N ARG A 42 -16.18 2.10 -0.84
CA ARG A 42 -15.42 1.25 -1.78
C ARG A 42 -14.11 1.93 -2.18
N TYR A 43 -14.17 3.21 -2.56
CA TYR A 43 -13.00 4.00 -2.92
C TYR A 43 -12.02 4.15 -1.74
N ALA A 44 -12.54 4.45 -0.55
CA ALA A 44 -11.72 4.54 0.66
C ALA A 44 -11.01 3.21 0.99
N ALA A 45 -11.75 2.10 0.91
CA ALA A 45 -11.24 0.77 1.18
C ALA A 45 -10.17 0.34 0.15
N ALA A 46 -10.42 0.56 -1.15
CA ALA A 46 -9.44 0.29 -2.21
C ALA A 46 -8.15 1.10 -2.01
N HIS A 47 -8.27 2.38 -1.65
CA HIS A 47 -7.11 3.22 -1.36
C HIS A 47 -6.33 2.70 -0.14
N LEU A 48 -7.03 2.27 0.91
CA LEU A 48 -6.42 1.74 2.12
C LEU A 48 -5.68 0.42 1.86
N ALA A 49 -6.21 -0.43 0.97
CA ALA A 49 -5.49 -1.61 0.52
C ALA A 49 -4.18 -1.24 -0.21
N ALA A 50 -4.21 -0.25 -1.11
CA ALA A 50 -3.00 0.24 -1.76
C ALA A 50 -1.98 0.81 -0.76
N LEU A 51 -2.42 1.55 0.26
CA LEU A 51 -1.54 2.06 1.33
C LEU A 51 -0.82 0.91 2.07
N ARG A 52 -1.52 -0.20 2.33
CA ARG A 52 -0.93 -1.37 3.00
C ARG A 52 0.10 -2.07 2.12
N ALA A 53 -0.15 -2.16 0.82
CA ALA A 53 0.82 -2.72 -0.12
C ALA A 53 2.08 -1.84 -0.23
N ALA A 54 1.91 -0.52 -0.35
CA ALA A 54 3.04 0.42 -0.31
C ALA A 54 3.82 0.31 1.00
N ALA A 55 3.14 0.20 2.14
CA ALA A 55 3.77 -0.03 3.43
C ALA A 55 4.52 -1.37 3.50
N ALA A 56 4.00 -2.43 2.86
CA ALA A 56 4.70 -3.73 2.77
C ALA A 56 6.01 -3.61 1.99
N LEU A 57 5.98 -2.93 0.82
CA LEU A 57 7.18 -2.69 0.02
C LEU A 57 8.20 -1.87 0.79
N LEU A 58 7.76 -0.78 1.44
CA LEU A 58 8.61 0.04 2.29
C LEU A 58 9.18 -0.78 3.44
N ALA A 59 8.40 -1.59 4.14
CA ALA A 59 8.90 -2.44 5.23
C ALA A 59 9.94 -3.47 4.76
N ALA A 60 9.83 -3.96 3.52
CA ALA A 60 10.77 -4.93 2.96
C ALA A 60 12.04 -4.29 2.37
N ARG A 61 11.92 -3.11 1.76
CA ARG A 61 13.03 -2.43 1.06
C ARG A 61 13.68 -1.32 1.86
N ALA A 62 12.96 -0.71 2.81
CA ALA A 62 13.53 0.31 3.66
C ALA A 62 14.59 -0.33 4.55
N ARG A 63 15.83 0.10 4.38
CA ARG A 63 16.88 -0.19 5.36
C ARG A 63 16.47 0.44 6.69
N PRO A 64 16.63 -0.24 7.83
CA PRO A 64 16.42 0.36 9.13
C PRO A 64 17.40 1.53 9.29
N ALA A 65 16.91 2.75 9.07
CA ALA A 65 17.62 4.00 9.30
C ALA A 65 17.02 4.65 10.57
N PRO A 66 17.84 5.29 11.44
CA PRO A 66 17.35 5.82 12.69
C PRO A 66 16.27 6.81 12.33
N ALA A 67 15.06 6.60 12.86
CA ALA A 67 13.91 7.42 12.54
C ALA A 67 14.25 8.87 12.84
N ARG A 68 14.68 9.61 11.80
CA ARG A 68 14.60 11.06 11.79
C ARG A 68 13.12 11.34 11.89
N ARG A 69 12.68 11.56 13.13
CA ARG A 69 11.44 12.25 13.46
C ARG A 69 11.54 13.63 12.80
N ASN A 70 11.23 13.74 11.52
CA ASN A 70 11.05 15.04 10.90
C ASN A 70 10.22 14.94 9.61
N ARG A 71 9.02 15.51 9.71
CA ARG A 71 7.94 15.65 8.72
C ARG A 71 7.05 14.41 8.53
N ILE A 72 5.75 14.69 8.54
CA ILE A 72 4.68 13.81 8.06
C ILE A 72 4.91 13.66 6.55
N THR A 73 5.92 12.88 6.17
CA THR A 73 6.18 12.56 4.77
C THR A 73 5.19 11.47 4.38
N SER A 74 4.30 11.80 3.44
CA SER A 74 3.31 10.85 2.93
C SER A 74 3.97 9.55 2.48
N VAL A 75 3.33 8.41 2.74
CA VAL A 75 3.82 7.09 2.34
C VAL A 75 4.14 7.03 0.84
N TRP A 76 3.40 7.78 0.02
CA TRP A 76 3.60 7.87 -1.43
C TRP A 76 4.90 8.61 -1.79
N VAL A 77 5.27 9.64 -1.04
CA VAL A 77 6.55 10.34 -1.22
C VAL A 77 7.72 9.44 -0.83
N LEU A 78 7.56 8.64 0.24
CA LEU A 78 8.56 7.65 0.63
C LEU A 78 8.69 6.54 -0.41
N LEU A 79 7.57 6.09 -0.97
CA LEU A 79 7.55 5.06 -2.01
C LEU A 79 8.35 5.48 -3.24
N ALA A 80 8.12 6.69 -3.76
CA ALA A 80 8.86 7.21 -4.91
C ALA A 80 10.38 7.32 -4.65
N GLY A 81 10.79 7.53 -3.40
CA GLY A 81 12.21 7.56 -3.02
C GLY A 81 12.85 6.17 -2.91
N VAL A 82 12.12 5.16 -2.43
CA VAL A 82 12.63 3.80 -2.18
C VAL A 82 12.47 2.88 -3.40
N ALA A 83 11.45 3.11 -4.21
CA ALA A 83 11.12 2.36 -5.42
C ALA A 83 10.73 3.36 -6.52
N PRO A 84 11.71 4.05 -7.15
CA PRO A 84 11.45 5.05 -8.17
C PRO A 84 10.68 4.49 -9.37
N GLU A 85 10.79 3.19 -9.65
CA GLU A 85 9.98 2.47 -10.64
C GLU A 85 8.47 2.48 -10.34
N LEU A 86 8.07 2.78 -9.10
CA LEU A 86 6.67 2.94 -8.68
C LEU A 86 6.26 4.40 -8.48
N SER A 87 7.04 5.37 -8.97
CA SER A 87 6.75 6.80 -8.80
C SER A 87 5.45 7.24 -9.47
N GLU A 88 5.10 6.62 -10.60
CA GLU A 88 3.83 6.89 -11.28
C GLU A 88 2.65 6.45 -10.41
N TRP A 89 2.74 5.26 -9.83
CA TRP A 89 1.76 4.76 -8.86
C TRP A 89 1.67 5.66 -7.63
N ALA A 90 2.80 6.08 -7.07
CA ALA A 90 2.83 7.01 -5.94
C ALA A 90 2.12 8.33 -6.26
N THR A 91 2.36 8.89 -7.45
CA THR A 91 1.74 10.14 -7.91
C THR A 91 0.23 9.97 -8.09
N PHE A 92 -0.19 8.89 -8.74
CA PHE A 92 -1.60 8.56 -8.97
C PHE A 92 -2.37 8.45 -7.64
N PHE A 93 -1.88 7.67 -6.68
CA PHE A 93 -2.55 7.52 -5.39
C PHE A 93 -2.46 8.79 -4.53
N ALA A 94 -1.34 9.53 -4.56
CA ALA A 94 -1.26 10.80 -3.85
C ALA A 94 -2.33 11.81 -4.32
N ALA A 95 -2.58 11.89 -5.64
CA ALA A 95 -3.63 12.74 -6.19
C ALA A 95 -5.04 12.32 -5.71
N GLY A 96 -5.27 11.02 -5.52
CA GLY A 96 -6.54 10.46 -5.04
C GLY A 96 -6.80 10.61 -3.52
N ALA A 97 -5.80 11.01 -2.73
CA ALA A 97 -5.87 10.99 -1.26
C ALA A 97 -6.86 12.02 -0.68
N GLY A 98 -7.01 13.19 -1.31
CA GLY A 98 -7.99 14.19 -0.88
C GLY A 98 -9.43 13.69 -1.05
N LYS A 99 -9.72 13.06 -2.20
CA LYS A 99 -11.01 12.45 -2.49
C LYS A 99 -11.33 11.29 -1.54
N ARG A 100 -10.31 10.50 -1.18
CA ARG A 100 -10.41 9.44 -0.15
C ARG A 100 -10.84 10.01 1.20
N ALA A 101 -10.18 11.07 1.66
CA ALA A 101 -10.49 11.70 2.94
C ALA A 101 -11.93 12.24 2.99
N ALA A 102 -12.39 12.84 1.89
CA ALA A 102 -13.77 13.29 1.75
C ALA A 102 -14.78 12.12 1.76
N ALA A 103 -14.44 11.03 1.08
CA ALA A 103 -15.28 9.84 1.04
C ALA A 103 -15.38 9.13 2.40
N GLU A 104 -14.27 9.07 3.16
CA GLU A 104 -14.26 8.56 4.54
C GLU A 104 -15.06 9.44 5.50
N ALA A 105 -15.06 10.76 5.28
CA ALA A 105 -15.89 11.70 6.03
C ALA A 105 -17.40 11.59 5.71
N GLY A 106 -17.78 10.69 4.79
CA GLY A 106 -19.17 10.45 4.42
C GLY A 106 -19.76 11.57 3.56
N ILE A 107 -18.92 12.38 2.90
CA ILE A 107 -19.41 13.45 2.01
C ILE A 107 -20.12 12.80 0.82
N PRO A 108 -21.42 13.07 0.60
CA PRO A 108 -22.18 12.41 -0.43
C PRO A 108 -21.68 12.81 -1.83
N ARG A 109 -21.69 11.83 -2.76
CA ARG A 109 -21.39 12.02 -4.19
C ARG A 109 -19.99 12.59 -4.52
N VAL A 110 -19.05 12.57 -3.58
CA VAL A 110 -17.65 12.97 -3.83
C VAL A 110 -16.87 11.97 -4.69
N VAL A 111 -17.38 10.74 -4.75
CA VAL A 111 -16.90 9.65 -5.59
C VAL A 111 -18.08 9.09 -6.37
N THR A 112 -17.89 8.86 -7.67
CA THR A 112 -18.80 8.12 -8.52
C THR A 112 -18.48 6.62 -8.53
N ALA A 113 -19.47 5.78 -8.85
CA ALA A 113 -19.25 4.34 -9.03
C ALA A 113 -18.10 4.02 -10.00
N ARG A 114 -17.99 4.77 -11.11
CA ARG A 114 -16.91 4.59 -12.08
C ARG A 114 -15.53 4.86 -11.48
N GLU A 115 -15.39 5.94 -10.73
CA GLU A 115 -14.12 6.27 -10.05
C GLU A 115 -13.78 5.26 -8.96
N ALA A 116 -14.77 4.73 -8.25
CA ALA A 116 -14.57 3.66 -7.27
C ALA A 116 -14.07 2.38 -7.94
N ASP A 117 -14.67 1.98 -9.07
CA ASP A 117 -14.26 0.80 -9.83
C ASP A 117 -12.89 0.98 -10.49
N ASP A 118 -12.59 2.16 -11.02
CA ASP A 118 -11.29 2.46 -11.62
C ASP A 118 -10.18 2.48 -10.56
N LEU A 119 -10.45 3.05 -9.36
CA LEU A 119 -9.51 2.98 -8.26
C LEU A 119 -9.33 1.54 -7.75
N LEU A 120 -10.41 0.75 -7.68
CA LEU A 120 -10.33 -0.65 -7.27
C LEU A 120 -9.42 -1.46 -8.21
N ARG A 121 -9.63 -1.36 -9.53
CA ARG A 121 -8.76 -1.99 -10.53
C ARG A 121 -7.31 -1.52 -10.42
N ALA A 122 -7.11 -0.22 -10.26
CA ALA A 122 -5.77 0.35 -10.08
C ALA A 122 -5.08 -0.19 -8.81
N ALA A 123 -5.82 -0.31 -7.70
CA ALA A 123 -5.31 -0.86 -6.45
C ALA A 123 -4.98 -2.36 -6.56
N GLU A 124 -5.80 -3.16 -7.25
CA GLU A 124 -5.50 -4.56 -7.57
C GLU A 124 -4.21 -4.70 -8.38
N GLN A 125 -4.06 -3.92 -9.46
CA GLN A 125 -2.85 -3.92 -10.28
C GLN A 125 -1.62 -3.50 -9.46
N PHE A 126 -1.74 -2.46 -8.65
CA PHE A 126 -0.65 -2.00 -7.81
C PHE A 126 -0.21 -3.06 -6.79
N VAL A 127 -1.16 -3.78 -6.17
CA VAL A 127 -0.84 -4.88 -5.24
C VAL A 127 -0.05 -5.97 -5.96
N LEU A 128 -0.45 -6.38 -7.17
CA LEU A 128 0.28 -7.36 -7.97
C LEU A 128 1.70 -6.88 -8.30
N VAL A 129 1.86 -5.62 -8.71
CA VAL A 129 3.17 -5.03 -8.99
C VAL A 129 4.07 -5.05 -7.74
N VAL A 130 3.53 -4.72 -6.56
CA VAL A 130 4.26 -4.79 -5.29
C VAL A 130 4.67 -6.23 -4.96
N GLU A 131 3.81 -7.20 -5.19
CA GLU A 131 4.11 -8.62 -4.96
C GLU A 131 5.24 -9.12 -5.84
N THR A 132 5.18 -8.80 -7.13
CA THR A 132 6.26 -9.09 -8.08
C THR A 132 7.55 -8.40 -7.64
N ALA A 133 7.49 -7.13 -7.23
CA ALA A 133 8.64 -6.36 -6.76
C ALA A 133 9.28 -6.91 -5.47
N LEU A 134 8.54 -7.70 -4.70
CA LEU A 134 9.01 -8.40 -3.49
C LEU A 134 9.39 -9.86 -3.74
N GLY A 135 9.29 -10.36 -4.97
CA GLY A 135 9.51 -11.77 -5.28
C GLY A 135 8.48 -12.70 -4.64
N LEU A 136 7.35 -12.16 -4.17
CA LEU A 136 6.25 -12.90 -3.56
C LEU A 136 5.23 -13.34 -4.61
N THR A 137 5.71 -13.62 -5.82
CA THR A 137 4.90 -14.00 -6.98
C THR A 137 3.82 -14.97 -6.52
N HIS A 138 2.57 -14.52 -6.64
CA HIS A 138 1.39 -15.31 -6.33
C HIS A 138 1.52 -16.62 -7.10
N GLN A 139 1.84 -17.72 -6.41
CA GLN A 139 1.59 -19.04 -6.97
C GLN A 139 0.07 -19.17 -6.87
N PRO A 140 -0.68 -19.06 -8.00
CA PRO A 140 -2.10 -19.33 -7.94
C PRO A 140 -2.23 -20.73 -7.35
N ALA A 141 -3.09 -20.90 -6.37
CA ALA A 141 -3.35 -22.20 -5.78
C ALA A 141 -3.74 -23.15 -6.93
N LEU A 142 -2.79 -23.95 -7.38
CA LEU A 142 -3.04 -25.15 -8.18
C LEU A 142 -3.55 -26.25 -7.24
N ASP A 143 -4.48 -25.91 -6.35
CA ASP A 143 -5.31 -26.85 -5.61
C ASP A 143 -6.57 -27.06 -6.43
N GLY A 144 -6.54 -27.99 -7.39
CA GLY A 144 -7.75 -28.30 -8.15
C GLY A 144 -7.63 -29.17 -9.40
N LEU A 145 -6.47 -29.72 -9.76
CA LEU A 145 -6.37 -30.70 -10.87
C LEU A 145 -5.41 -31.85 -10.53
N ALA A 146 -5.76 -32.59 -9.48
CA ALA A 146 -5.44 -34.01 -9.40
C ALA A 146 -6.78 -34.77 -9.32
N ALA A 147 -7.32 -35.08 -10.50
CA ALA A 147 -8.37 -36.07 -10.69
C ALA A 147 -7.72 -37.33 -11.29
#